data_AF-A0AA90GCU6-F1
#
_entry.id   AF-A0AA90GCU6-F1
#
_cell.length_a   1.000
_cell.length_b   1.000
_cell.length_c   1.000
_cell.angle_alpha   90.00
_cell.angle_beta   90.00
_cell.angle_gamma   90.00
#
_symmetry.space_group_name_H-M   'P 1'
#
loop_
_entity.id
_entity.type
_entity.pdbx_description
1 polymer ?
#
loop_
_entity_poly.entity_id
_entity_poly.type
_entity_poly.pdbx_seq_one_letter_code
_entity_poly.pdbx_strand_id
1 'polypeptide(L)'
;MNTSPLPTPQICFPGGDYLHFDVTTKNFNPSAQAQLKEIEAKVSGEFQGIEDINLGINFMMIRYNPLIISPISLAKYLREHWPAN
;
A
#
# COMPACT_ATOMS: atom_id res chain seq x y z
N MET A 1 -10.12 -0.85 23.77
CA MET A 1 -10.96 -0.60 22.58
C MET A 1 -10.76 -1.80 21.67
N ASN A 2 -11.83 -2.50 21.28
CA ASN A 2 -11.77 -3.69 20.45
C ASN A 2 -11.72 -3.21 19.00
N THR A 3 -10.52 -3.13 18.41
CA THR A 3 -10.37 -2.76 17.01
C THR A 3 -10.69 -4.00 16.18
N SER A 4 -11.79 -3.97 15.44
CA SER A 4 -12.08 -5.01 14.45
C SER A 4 -10.86 -5.18 13.53
N PRO A 5 -10.48 -6.42 13.21
CA PRO A 5 -9.32 -6.70 12.35
C PRO A 5 -9.45 -5.97 11.02
N LEU A 6 -8.34 -5.37 10.55
CA LEU A 6 -8.32 -4.68 9.27
C LEU A 6 -8.32 -5.72 8.12
N PRO A 7 -9.09 -5.51 7.05
CA PRO A 7 -9.09 -6.45 5.92
C PRO A 7 -7.68 -6.66 5.38
N THR A 8 -7.34 -7.90 5.04
CA THR A 8 -6.04 -8.21 4.45
C THR A 8 -5.96 -7.64 3.03
N PRO A 9 -4.96 -6.81 2.73
CA PRO A 9 -4.82 -6.20 1.42
C PRO A 9 -4.31 -7.20 0.39
N GLN A 10 -4.79 -7.05 -0.84
CA GLN A 10 -4.27 -7.71 -2.03
C GLN A 10 -3.23 -6.83 -2.70
N ILE A 11 -2.20 -7.47 -3.26
CA ILE A 11 -1.13 -6.77 -4.00
C ILE A 11 -1.08 -7.34 -5.41
N CYS A 12 -1.13 -6.46 -6.41
CA CYS A 12 -0.90 -6.82 -7.80
C CYS A 12 -0.01 -5.79 -8.51
N PHE A 13 0.53 -6.18 -9.65
CA PHE A 13 1.46 -5.37 -10.45
C PHE A 13 0.84 -5.12 -11.83
N PRO A 14 -0.01 -4.09 -11.99
CA PRO A 14 -0.73 -3.84 -13.25
C PRO A 14 0.19 -3.37 -14.40
N GLY A 15 1.46 -3.12 -14.12
CA GLY A 15 2.52 -2.78 -15.07
C GLY A 15 3.89 -3.01 -14.43
N GLY A 16 4.96 -2.97 -15.23
CA GLY A 16 6.33 -3.23 -14.74
C GLY A 16 6.86 -2.19 -13.74
N ASP A 17 6.22 -1.03 -13.66
CA ASP A 17 6.54 0.14 -12.85
C ASP A 17 5.41 0.52 -11.89
N TYR A 18 4.37 -0.31 -11.77
CA TYR A 18 3.22 -0.05 -10.89
C TYR A 18 2.98 -1.19 -9.90
N LEU A 19 2.66 -0.82 -8.65
CA LEU A 19 2.17 -1.71 -7.61
C LEU A 19 0.80 -1.18 -7.15
N HIS A 20 -0.19 -2.06 -7.13
CA HIS A 20 -1.52 -1.77 -6.62
C HIS A 20 -1.73 -2.53 -5.31
N PHE A 21 -2.03 -1.80 -4.26
CA PHE A 21 -2.26 -2.28 -2.90
C PHE A 21 -3.72 -2.02 -2.54
N ASP A 22 -4.57 -3.04 -2.64
CA ASP A 22 -6.01 -2.95 -2.52
C ASP A 22 -6.50 -3.56 -1.21
N VAL A 23 -7.23 -2.79 -0.40
CA VAL A 23 -7.92 -3.28 0.79
C VAL A 23 -9.31 -3.70 0.34
N THR A 24 -9.48 -5.00 0.05
CA THR A 24 -10.67 -5.52 -0.64
C THR A 24 -11.93 -5.44 0.22
N THR A 25 -12.57 -4.27 0.25
CA THR A 25 -13.84 -4.03 0.93
C THR A 25 -14.86 -3.39 -0.01
N LYS A 26 -16.11 -3.84 0.09
CA LYS A 26 -17.23 -3.26 -0.69
C LYS A 26 -17.62 -1.85 -0.23
N ASN A 27 -17.30 -1.50 1.01
CA ASN A 27 -17.64 -0.21 1.62
C ASN A 27 -16.36 0.54 2.03
N PHE A 28 -16.45 1.87 2.12
CA PHE A 28 -15.40 2.70 2.70
C PHE A 28 -15.07 2.25 4.13
N ASN A 29 -13.79 2.07 4.42
CA ASN A 29 -13.30 1.76 5.76
C ASN A 29 -12.39 2.90 6.25
N PRO A 30 -12.84 3.74 7.21
CA PRO A 30 -12.04 4.86 7.71
C PRO A 30 -10.71 4.44 8.33
N SER A 31 -10.66 3.28 9.00
CA SER A 31 -9.45 2.74 9.60
C SER A 31 -8.47 2.26 8.53
N ALA A 32 -8.97 1.62 7.47
CA ALA A 32 -8.13 1.26 6.33
C ALA A 32 -7.56 2.51 5.65
N GLN A 33 -8.38 3.55 5.47
CA GLN A 33 -7.93 4.79 4.84
C GLN A 33 -6.89 5.53 5.68
N ALA A 34 -7.04 5.55 7.01
CA ALA A 34 -6.02 6.10 7.90
C ALA A 34 -4.72 5.30 7.78
N GLN A 35 -4.79 3.96 7.74
CA GLN A 35 -3.62 3.10 7.59
C GLN A 35 -2.92 3.29 6.25
N LEU A 36 -3.68 3.42 5.15
CA LEU A 36 -3.10 3.67 3.82
C LEU A 36 -2.36 5.01 3.77
N LYS A 37 -2.88 6.07 4.42
CA LYS A 37 -2.18 7.37 4.55
C LYS A 37 -0.88 7.27 5.34
N GLU A 38 -0.87 6.48 6.40
CA GLU A 38 0.36 6.25 7.17
C GLU A 38 1.42 5.51 6.34
N ILE A 39 1.00 4.49 5.58
CA ILE A 39 1.89 3.72 4.71
C ILE A 39 2.40 4.60 3.56
N GLU A 40 1.54 5.40 2.94
CA GLU A 40 1.92 6.38 1.90
C GLU A 40 3.05 7.30 2.38
N ALA A 41 2.91 7.87 3.59
CA ALA A 41 3.90 8.77 4.17
C ALA A 41 5.25 8.06 4.40
N LYS A 42 5.22 6.81 4.86
CA LYS A 42 6.42 5.99 5.06
C LYS A 42 7.11 5.63 3.75
N VAL A 43 6.35 5.12 2.77
CA VAL A 43 6.89 4.71 1.47
C VAL A 43 7.54 5.89 0.76
N SER A 44 6.89 7.06 0.78
CA SER A 44 7.42 8.30 0.19
C SER A 44 8.71 8.79 0.87
N GLY A 45 8.87 8.53 2.17
CA GLY A 45 10.04 8.96 2.95
C GLY A 45 11.20 7.96 2.95
N GLU A 46 10.92 6.67 2.83
CA GLU A 46 11.91 5.60 3.03
C GLU A 46 12.45 5.01 1.73
N PHE A 47 11.72 5.09 0.62
CA PHE A 47 12.13 4.51 -0.66
C PHE A 47 12.62 5.57 -1.65
N GLN A 48 13.90 5.50 -2.00
CA GLN A 48 14.41 6.20 -3.19
C GLN A 48 13.93 5.45 -4.43
N GLY A 49 13.24 6.14 -5.35
CA GLY A 49 12.71 5.56 -6.59
C GLY A 49 11.19 5.44 -6.66
N ILE A 50 10.46 5.94 -5.66
CA ILE A 50 9.02 6.20 -5.79
C ILE A 50 8.84 7.43 -6.66
N GLU A 51 8.05 7.30 -7.72
CA GLU A 51 7.80 8.38 -8.69
C GLU A 51 6.47 9.08 -8.41
N ASP A 52 5.45 8.31 -8.02
CA ASP A 52 4.10 8.83 -7.73
C ASP A 52 3.33 7.86 -6.83
N ILE A 53 2.42 8.39 -6.00
CA ILE A 53 1.48 7.60 -5.23
C ILE A 53 0.08 8.17 -5.39
N ASN A 54 -0.85 7.34 -5.85
CA ASN A 54 -2.26 7.67 -5.95
C ASN A 54 -3.05 6.92 -4.86
N LEU A 55 -3.57 7.67 -3.90
CA LEU A 55 -4.37 7.16 -2.80
C LEU A 55 -5.88 7.20 -3.13
N GLY A 56 -6.49 6.02 -3.24
CA GLY A 56 -7.93 5.84 -3.40
C GLY A 56 -8.69 5.71 -2.08
N ILE A 57 -9.95 5.29 -2.15
CA ILE A 57 -10.85 5.12 -0.98
C ILE A 57 -10.47 3.92 -0.12
N ASN A 58 -10.00 2.84 -0.74
CA ASN A 58 -9.58 1.59 -0.08
C ASN A 58 -8.33 1.01 -0.76
N PHE A 59 -7.61 1.78 -1.56
CA PHE A 59 -6.44 1.28 -2.26
C PHE A 59 -5.37 2.36 -2.34
N MET A 60 -4.14 1.93 -2.61
CA MET A 60 -3.02 2.78 -2.93
C MET A 60 -2.33 2.23 -4.18
N MET A 61 -2.07 3.09 -5.15
CA MET A 61 -1.34 2.76 -6.36
C MET A 61 0.00 3.49 -6.33
N ILE A 62 1.09 2.75 -6.46
CA ILE A 62 2.45 3.24 -6.33
C ILE A 62 3.13 3.07 -7.68
N ARG A 63 3.58 4.17 -8.26
CA ARG A 63 4.50 4.16 -9.39
C ARG A 63 5.92 4.20 -8.87
N TYR A 64 6.76 3.26 -9.29
CA TYR A 64 8.14 3.15 -8.85
C TYR A 64 9.05 2.83 -10.02
N ASN A 65 10.33 3.21 -9.90
CA ASN A 65 11.34 2.83 -10.86
C ASN A 65 11.86 1.42 -10.54
N PRO A 66 11.59 0.40 -11.38
CA PRO A 66 11.98 -0.99 -11.11
C PRO A 66 13.49 -1.22 -11.19
N LEU A 67 14.27 -0.27 -11.73
CA LEU A 67 15.74 -0.32 -11.72
C LEU A 67 16.32 0.10 -10.36
N ILE A 68 15.53 0.79 -9.53
CA ILE A 68 15.94 1.30 -8.22
C ILE A 68 15.29 0.47 -7.10
N ILE A 69 13.99 0.17 -7.24
CA ILE A 69 13.21 -0.54 -6.24
C ILE A 69 12.80 -1.91 -6.77
N SER A 70 13.13 -2.96 -6.01
CA SER A 70 12.62 -4.30 -6.28
C SER A 70 11.11 -4.37 -5.98
N PRO A 71 10.26 -4.82 -6.93
CA PRO A 71 8.81 -4.95 -6.71
C PRO A 71 8.48 -5.88 -5.55
N ILE A 72 9.26 -6.95 -5.38
CA ILE A 72 9.08 -7.94 -4.30
C ILE A 72 9.39 -7.30 -2.94
N SER A 73 10.47 -6.51 -2.87
CA SER A 73 10.85 -5.83 -1.62
C SER A 73 9.81 -4.79 -1.21
N LEU A 74 9.29 -4.01 -2.18
CA LEU A 74 8.21 -3.05 -1.92
C LEU A 74 6.94 -3.76 -1.45
N ALA A 75 6.51 -4.83 -2.14
CA ALA A 75 5.33 -5.60 -1.72
C ALA A 75 5.48 -6.23 -0.33
N LYS A 76 6.68 -6.74 0.00
CA LYS A 76 6.98 -7.29 1.32
C LYS A 76 6.89 -6.20 2.39
N TYR A 77 7.49 -5.04 2.14
CA TYR A 77 7.44 -3.89 3.05
C TYR A 77 5.99 -3.47 3.35
N LEU A 78 5.15 -3.36 2.31
CA LEU A 78 3.74 -2.98 2.47
C LEU A 78 2.95 -3.98 3.32
N ARG A 79 3.25 -5.28 3.20
CA ARG A 79 2.62 -6.31 4.03
C ARG A 79 3.08 -6.25 5.48
N GLU A 80 4.35 -5.99 5.74
CA GLU A 80 4.91 -5.88 7.09
C GLU A 80 4.40 -4.63 7.84
N HIS A 81 4.13 -3.55 7.09
CA HIS A 81 3.59 -2.31 7.63
C HIS A 81 2.06 -2.27 7.66
N TRP A 82 1.39 -3.30 7.14
CA TRP A 82 -0.04 -3.49 7.37
C TRP A 82 -0.24 -4.19 8.71
N PRO A 83 -1.08 -3.64 9.61
CA PRO A 83 -1.35 -4.29 10.89
C PRO A 83 -1.90 -5.70 10.67
N ALA A 84 -1.24 -6.68 11.28
CA ALA A 84 -1.70 -8.06 11.27
C ALA A 84 -3.04 -8.19 12.02
N ASN A 85 -3.93 -9.02 11.48
CA ASN A 85 -5.17 -9.42 12.14
C ASN A 85 -4.93 -10.35 13.32
#